data_AF-A0A1F6V9X6-F1
#
_entry.id   AF-A0A1F6V9X6-F1
#
_cell.length_a   1.000
_cell.length_b   1.000
_cell.length_c   1.000
_cell.angle_alpha   90.00
_cell.angle_beta   90.00
_cell.angle_gamma   90.00
#
_symmetry.space_group_name_H-M   'P 1'
#
loop_
_entity.id
_entity.type
_entity.pdbx_description
1 polymer ?
#
loop_
_entity_poly.entity_id
_entity_poly.type
_entity_poly.pdbx_seq_one_letter_code
_entity_poly.pdbx_strand_id
1 'polypeptide(L)'
;MSNSLRDLYPKGLNVGAIWNKFHFLHPDFLPFNHPDYLLNSYLFPNQVKNTFFSPSTPIAEVEQEFYHAMNRGIHALNTLVEQHLPDLSDMLCIKEVDSPPDLSTFIAQTKQLVTQTDHTHDAYQKMIAYKKMQALELAYQVLMIDMDSDVQASLFHYPVLWSGFSALLGITNKEKTAREDFPYAWPTSANVSLYGTEEKPFRSRVKYLDEQGHVKYSSILVKLLRKKMFVNSLHDNAGVELIVSTEEQRQNLVRYFRESKVIPKLADFEERQPGTPSTNTTSSPDYAYTKFSFRLPVPVAYIPNHPLEHNIHQRVPTEVQILTIEDHNRREQSATARHQEYKHRQFMDVFPALFPSKIFAPVIQKNIQIQKNKERQQER
;
A
#
# COMPACT_ATOMS: atom_id res chain seq x y z
N MET A 1 13.49 -28.46 -3.51
CA MET A 1 14.80 -27.78 -3.69
C MET A 1 15.00 -26.86 -2.51
N SER A 2 16.03 -27.06 -1.68
CA SER A 2 16.26 -26.23 -0.49
C SER A 2 16.94 -24.93 -0.90
N ASN A 3 16.22 -23.81 -0.84
CA ASN A 3 16.82 -22.50 -1.02
C ASN A 3 17.57 -22.14 0.26
N SER A 4 18.91 -22.08 0.17
CA SER A 4 19.72 -21.69 1.32
C SER A 4 19.62 -20.17 1.49
N LEU A 5 19.57 -19.69 2.74
CA LEU A 5 19.62 -18.27 3.08
C LEU A 5 20.83 -17.51 2.46
N ARG A 6 21.84 -18.23 1.95
CA ARG A 6 23.00 -17.66 1.26
C ARG A 6 22.71 -17.26 -0.18
N ASP A 7 21.68 -17.83 -0.81
CA ASP A 7 21.30 -17.54 -2.20
C ASP A 7 20.50 -16.23 -2.33
N LEU A 8 20.08 -15.64 -1.21
CA LEU A 8 19.29 -14.40 -1.14
C LEU A 8 20.13 -13.11 -1.11
N TYR A 9 21.47 -13.18 -1.17
CA TYR A 9 22.34 -12.01 -1.05
C TYR A 9 23.44 -11.99 -2.14
N PRO A 10 23.30 -11.19 -3.21
CA PRO A 10 24.39 -11.00 -4.15
C PRO A 10 25.54 -10.23 -3.47
N LYS A 11 26.75 -10.80 -3.51
CA LYS A 11 27.98 -10.15 -3.06
C LYS A 11 28.23 -8.88 -3.88
N GLY A 12 28.46 -7.76 -3.20
CA GLY A 12 28.98 -6.54 -3.83
C GLY A 12 28.07 -5.31 -3.84
N LEU A 13 26.85 -5.38 -3.26
CA LEU A 13 26.12 -4.15 -2.95
C LEU A 13 26.82 -3.41 -1.81
N ASN A 14 27.26 -2.17 -2.07
CA ASN A 14 27.75 -1.27 -1.05
C ASN A 14 26.58 -0.91 -0.11
N VAL A 15 26.38 -1.75 0.90
CA VAL A 15 25.23 -1.71 1.82
C VAL A 15 25.17 -0.38 2.59
N GLY A 16 26.30 0.32 2.75
CA GLY A 16 26.38 1.64 3.39
C GLY A 16 25.60 2.75 2.65
N ALA A 17 25.51 2.70 1.31
CA ALA A 17 24.73 3.66 0.52
C ALA A 17 23.22 3.32 0.51
N ILE A 18 22.86 2.07 0.81
CA ILE A 18 21.47 1.59 0.91
C ILE A 18 20.91 1.92 2.30
N TRP A 19 21.73 1.79 3.35
CA TRP A 19 21.36 2.15 4.71
C TRP A 19 21.11 3.66 4.91
N ASN A 20 21.80 4.55 4.18
CA ASN A 20 21.61 6.01 4.33
C ASN A 20 20.36 6.60 3.65
N LYS A 21 19.60 5.80 2.89
CA LYS A 21 18.30 6.21 2.33
C LYS A 21 17.14 5.40 2.88
N PHE A 22 17.40 4.45 3.77
CA PHE A 22 16.37 3.65 4.43
C PHE A 22 16.56 3.87 5.92
N HIS A 23 15.79 4.79 6.43
CA HIS A 23 15.34 4.61 7.79
C HIS A 23 13.91 4.07 7.67
N PHE A 24 13.51 3.16 8.56
CA PHE A 24 12.09 2.91 8.87
C PHE A 24 11.32 4.17 9.32
N LEU A 25 12.02 5.32 9.31
CA LEU A 25 11.99 6.44 10.22
C LEU A 25 12.78 7.58 9.58
N HIS A 26 12.22 8.28 8.59
CA HIS A 26 12.88 9.50 8.12
C HIS A 26 13.24 10.36 9.35
N PRO A 27 14.45 10.95 9.44
CA PRO A 27 14.87 11.74 10.61
C PRO A 27 13.88 12.84 11.03
N ASP A 28 13.01 13.26 10.11
CA ASP A 28 11.94 14.24 10.34
C ASP A 28 10.66 13.64 10.96
N PHE A 29 10.58 12.33 11.17
CA PHE A 29 9.47 11.60 11.81
C PHE A 29 9.82 11.05 13.21
N LEU A 30 10.96 11.47 13.78
CA LEU A 30 11.53 11.07 15.08
C LEU A 30 11.98 9.57 15.14
N PRO A 31 12.81 9.12 16.10
CA PRO A 31 14.27 8.99 16.00
C PRO A 31 14.77 7.60 16.52
N PHE A 32 14.53 6.49 15.80
CA PHE A 32 14.76 5.15 16.38
C PHE A 32 16.15 4.56 16.07
N ASN A 33 17.14 5.42 15.88
CA ASN A 33 18.54 5.03 16.05
C ASN A 33 19.08 5.37 17.46
N HIS A 34 18.26 5.95 18.34
CA HIS A 34 18.60 6.22 19.73
C HIS A 34 17.42 5.93 20.67
N PRO A 35 17.48 4.91 21.56
CA PRO A 35 16.44 4.61 22.54
C PRO A 35 16.16 5.77 23.51
N ASP A 36 17.07 6.74 23.61
CA ASP A 36 16.99 7.86 24.55
C ASP A 36 16.00 8.97 24.13
N TYR A 37 15.73 9.13 22.83
CA TYR A 37 14.86 10.21 22.34
C TYR A 37 13.36 9.84 22.31
N LEU A 38 13.02 8.56 22.46
CA LEU A 38 11.66 8.04 22.18
C LEU A 38 10.74 7.95 23.40
N LEU A 39 11.26 8.04 24.62
CA LEU A 39 10.57 7.38 25.73
C LEU A 39 10.48 8.28 26.94
N ASN A 40 9.82 9.44 26.73
CA ASN A 40 9.06 10.06 27.81
C ASN A 40 7.62 9.52 27.72
N SER A 41 7.34 8.49 28.53
CA SER A 41 6.03 7.83 28.62
C SER A 41 4.88 8.82 28.83
N TYR A 42 5.14 9.99 29.43
CA TYR A 42 4.14 11.02 29.68
C TYR A 42 3.84 11.90 28.45
N LEU A 43 4.76 11.99 27.48
CA LEU A 43 4.62 12.88 26.33
C LEU A 43 4.06 12.18 25.08
N PHE A 44 4.28 10.87 24.95
CA PHE A 44 3.88 10.14 23.75
C PHE A 44 2.37 10.15 23.46
N PRO A 45 1.47 9.90 24.44
CA PRO A 45 0.03 9.96 24.18
C PRO A 45 -0.41 11.36 23.69
N ASN A 46 0.19 12.41 24.26
CA ASN A 46 -0.05 13.79 23.85
C ASN A 46 0.51 14.10 22.46
N GLN A 47 1.66 13.52 22.07
CA GLN A 47 2.20 13.63 20.71
C GLN A 47 1.26 12.98 19.69
N VAL A 48 0.81 11.75 19.94
CA VAL A 48 -0.17 11.05 19.10
C VAL A 48 -1.44 11.89 18.96
N LYS A 49 -1.97 12.40 20.08
CA LYS A 49 -3.13 13.28 20.10
C LYS A 49 -2.93 14.51 19.21
N ASN A 50 -1.84 15.24 19.42
CA ASN A 50 -1.58 16.49 18.70
C ASN A 50 -1.31 16.30 17.20
N THR A 51 -0.86 15.11 16.79
CA THR A 51 -0.59 14.78 15.39
C THR A 51 -1.86 14.35 14.64
N PHE A 52 -2.71 13.52 15.25
CA PHE A 52 -3.79 12.82 14.52
C PHE A 52 -5.20 13.22 14.94
N PHE A 53 -5.38 13.83 16.11
CA PHE A 53 -6.68 14.04 16.73
C PHE A 53 -6.93 15.51 17.03
N SER A 54 -8.20 15.85 17.27
CA SER A 54 -8.55 17.20 17.73
C SER A 54 -7.94 17.47 19.10
N PRO A 55 -7.50 18.71 19.41
CA PRO A 55 -7.06 19.07 20.76
C PRO A 55 -8.11 18.78 21.84
N SER A 56 -9.39 18.73 21.46
CA SER A 56 -10.51 18.41 22.37
C SER A 56 -10.75 16.92 22.61
N THR A 57 -10.15 16.01 21.80
CA THR A 57 -10.37 14.57 21.93
C THR A 57 -9.84 14.05 23.29
N PRO A 58 -10.65 13.34 24.09
CA PRO A 58 -10.20 12.73 25.35
C PRO A 58 -9.04 11.76 25.16
N ILE A 59 -8.09 11.70 26.11
CA ILE A 59 -6.94 10.79 26.00
C ILE A 59 -7.38 9.32 25.92
N ALA A 60 -8.43 8.92 26.66
CA ALA A 60 -8.96 7.56 26.59
C ALA A 60 -9.41 7.17 25.17
N GLU A 61 -10.02 8.10 24.42
CA GLU A 61 -10.40 7.86 23.02
C GLU A 61 -9.17 7.75 22.12
N VAL A 62 -8.13 8.58 22.35
CA VAL A 62 -6.86 8.48 21.62
C VAL A 62 -6.18 7.13 21.87
N GLU A 63 -6.14 6.67 23.12
CA GLU A 63 -5.56 5.37 23.48
C GLU A 63 -6.33 4.21 22.86
N GLN A 64 -7.66 4.29 22.85
CA GLN A 64 -8.52 3.29 22.21
C GLN A 64 -8.31 3.25 20.69
N GLU A 65 -8.28 4.40 20.01
CA GLU A 65 -8.04 4.43 18.56
C GLU A 65 -6.62 3.99 18.20
N PHE A 66 -5.62 4.36 19.00
CA PHE A 66 -4.25 3.89 18.80
C PHE A 66 -4.13 2.38 18.99
N TYR A 67 -4.83 1.81 19.97
CA TYR A 67 -4.96 0.37 20.15
C TYR A 67 -5.60 -0.32 18.93
N HIS A 68 -6.71 0.22 18.42
CA HIS A 68 -7.34 -0.33 17.23
C HIS A 68 -6.43 -0.25 16.00
N ALA A 69 -5.72 0.87 15.82
CA ALA A 69 -4.73 1.03 14.76
C ALA A 69 -3.57 0.03 14.89
N MET A 70 -3.12 -0.24 16.11
CA MET A 70 -2.09 -1.24 16.41
C MET A 70 -2.50 -2.63 15.92
N ASN A 71 -3.70 -3.08 16.28
CA ASN A 71 -4.18 -4.41 15.87
C ASN A 71 -4.45 -4.48 14.36
N ARG A 72 -4.93 -3.41 13.70
CA ARG A 72 -5.03 -3.36 12.23
C ARG A 72 -3.65 -3.53 11.58
N GLY A 73 -2.63 -2.87 12.11
CA GLY A 73 -1.25 -2.96 11.62
C GLY A 73 -0.62 -4.33 11.87
N ILE A 74 -0.82 -4.92 13.06
CA ILE A 74 -0.39 -6.29 13.39
C ILE A 74 -1.05 -7.30 12.44
N HIS A 75 -2.36 -7.21 12.25
CA HIS A 75 -3.10 -8.09 11.35
C HIS A 75 -2.56 -7.99 9.91
N ALA A 76 -2.28 -6.77 9.44
CA ALA A 76 -1.70 -6.54 8.12
C ALA A 76 -0.32 -7.18 7.94
N LEU A 77 0.55 -7.06 8.96
CA LEU A 77 1.88 -7.69 8.93
C LEU A 77 1.77 -9.22 9.01
N ASN A 78 0.95 -9.75 9.92
CA ASN A 78 0.75 -11.19 10.08
C ASN A 78 0.21 -11.82 8.80
N THR A 79 -0.75 -11.16 8.15
CA THR A 79 -1.28 -11.59 6.85
C THR A 79 -0.17 -11.72 5.80
N LEU A 80 0.76 -10.76 5.73
CA LEU A 80 1.91 -10.84 4.80
C LEU A 80 2.84 -12.00 5.14
N VAL A 81 3.12 -12.22 6.43
CA VAL A 81 3.95 -13.32 6.91
C VAL A 81 3.31 -14.65 6.58
N GLU A 82 2.03 -14.86 6.90
CA GLU A 82 1.31 -16.11 6.64
C GLU A 82 1.22 -16.41 5.14
N GLN A 83 0.99 -15.40 4.31
CA GLN A 83 0.90 -15.56 2.85
C GLN A 83 2.24 -15.88 2.19
N HIS A 84 3.35 -15.36 2.71
CA HIS A 84 4.65 -15.44 2.03
C HIS A 84 5.70 -16.29 2.73
N LEU A 85 5.53 -16.55 4.03
CA LEU A 85 6.45 -17.28 4.90
C LEU A 85 5.68 -18.17 5.90
N PRO A 86 4.78 -19.06 5.42
CA PRO A 86 3.91 -19.86 6.30
C PRO A 86 4.71 -20.68 7.32
N ASP A 87 5.84 -21.25 6.92
CA ASP A 87 6.72 -22.05 7.77
C ASP A 87 7.38 -21.26 8.93
N LEU A 88 7.37 -19.92 8.85
CA LEU A 88 7.96 -19.04 9.86
C LEU A 88 6.91 -18.21 10.61
N SER A 89 5.62 -18.40 10.30
CA SER A 89 4.51 -17.60 10.85
C SER A 89 4.52 -17.55 12.38
N ASP A 90 4.59 -18.70 13.05
CA ASP A 90 4.67 -18.82 14.52
C ASP A 90 5.79 -17.96 15.13
N MET A 91 6.91 -17.81 14.42
CA MET A 91 8.07 -17.05 14.89
C MET A 91 8.02 -15.58 14.53
N LEU A 92 7.41 -15.21 13.41
CA LEU A 92 7.46 -13.85 12.86
C LEU A 92 6.21 -13.04 13.21
N CYS A 93 5.04 -13.67 13.28
CA CYS A 93 3.79 -12.99 13.60
C CYS A 93 3.85 -12.32 14.98
N ILE A 94 3.24 -11.13 15.08
CA ILE A 94 3.11 -10.38 16.32
C ILE A 94 1.76 -10.78 16.94
N LYS A 95 1.75 -11.06 18.25
CA LYS A 95 0.49 -11.30 18.95
C LYS A 95 -0.31 -10.00 18.99
N GLU A 96 -1.59 -10.07 18.64
CA GLU A 96 -2.52 -8.97 18.83
C GLU A 96 -2.59 -8.55 20.30
N VAL A 97 -2.88 -7.27 20.52
CA VAL A 97 -3.03 -6.72 21.86
C VAL A 97 -4.46 -6.97 22.34
N ASP A 98 -4.60 -7.58 23.52
CA ASP A 98 -5.87 -8.11 24.01
C ASP A 98 -6.79 -7.03 24.63
N SER A 99 -6.26 -5.86 25.00
CA SER A 99 -7.04 -4.74 25.57
C SER A 99 -6.36 -3.40 25.29
N PRO A 100 -7.11 -2.28 25.25
CA PRO A 100 -6.53 -0.95 25.14
C PRO A 100 -5.51 -0.73 26.25
N PRO A 101 -4.21 -0.64 25.92
CA PRO A 101 -3.22 -0.43 26.96
C PRO A 101 -3.23 1.04 27.35
N ASP A 102 -3.01 1.32 28.64
CA ASP A 102 -2.47 2.62 29.04
C ASP A 102 -1.15 2.81 28.26
N LEU A 103 -1.14 3.76 27.33
CA LEU A 103 -0.04 3.91 26.37
C LEU A 103 1.27 4.23 27.10
N SER A 104 1.18 5.02 28.18
CA SER A 104 2.33 5.37 29.01
C SER A 104 2.96 4.12 29.63
N THR A 105 2.14 3.21 30.13
CA THR A 105 2.53 1.94 30.75
C THR A 105 3.09 0.98 29.72
N PHE A 106 2.44 0.86 28.56
CA PHE A 106 2.90 0.01 27.46
C PHE A 106 4.28 0.43 26.97
N ILE A 107 4.51 1.73 26.83
CA ILE A 107 5.78 2.31 26.43
C ILE A 107 6.83 2.12 27.51
N ALA A 108 6.49 2.32 28.79
CA ALA A 108 7.40 2.08 29.91
C ALA A 108 7.85 0.61 29.97
N GLN A 109 6.93 -0.34 29.80
CA GLN A 109 7.24 -1.77 29.74
C GLN A 109 8.12 -2.12 28.53
N THR A 110 7.83 -1.50 27.37
CA THR A 110 8.61 -1.73 26.16
C THR A 110 10.02 -1.16 26.31
N LYS A 111 10.17 0.04 26.89
CA LYS A 111 11.47 0.63 27.26
C LYS A 111 12.27 -0.27 28.19
N GLN A 112 11.63 -0.77 29.23
CA GLN A 112 12.25 -1.65 30.19
C GLN A 112 12.78 -2.92 29.52
N LEU A 113 11.98 -3.53 28.64
CA LEU A 113 12.40 -4.71 27.88
C LEU A 113 13.57 -4.40 26.96
N VAL A 114 13.54 -3.29 26.20
CA VAL A 114 14.63 -2.89 25.31
C VAL A 114 15.94 -2.67 26.09
N THR A 115 15.88 -1.87 27.16
CA THR A 115 17.05 -1.58 28.01
C THR A 115 17.62 -2.83 28.69
N GLN A 116 16.77 -3.73 29.20
CA GLN A 116 17.21 -5.01 29.74
C GLN A 116 17.85 -5.89 28.66
N THR A 117 17.33 -5.87 27.43
CA THR A 117 17.85 -6.68 26.34
C THR A 117 19.21 -6.23 25.83
N ASP A 118 19.56 -4.95 25.89
CA ASP A 118 20.90 -4.46 25.53
C ASP A 118 21.99 -5.06 26.43
N HIS A 119 21.63 -5.42 27.67
CA HIS A 119 22.53 -6.04 28.63
C HIS A 119 22.49 -7.58 28.62
N THR A 120 21.44 -8.20 28.07
CA THR A 120 21.31 -9.67 28.00
C THR A 120 21.70 -10.23 26.62
N HIS A 121 22.39 -11.37 26.59
CA HIS A 121 22.70 -12.10 25.36
C HIS A 121 21.53 -12.96 24.83
N ASP A 122 20.32 -12.82 25.39
CA ASP A 122 19.17 -13.62 24.99
C ASP A 122 18.49 -13.06 23.72
N ALA A 123 18.73 -13.73 22.59
CA ALA A 123 18.12 -13.39 21.32
C ALA A 123 16.58 -13.46 21.33
N TYR A 124 15.98 -14.30 22.17
CA TYR A 124 14.52 -14.43 22.25
C TYR A 124 13.89 -13.21 22.92
N GLN A 125 14.50 -12.72 24.00
CA GLN A 125 14.05 -11.49 24.67
C GLN A 125 14.21 -10.27 23.75
N LYS A 126 15.30 -10.19 22.97
CA LYS A 126 15.49 -9.15 21.94
C LYS A 126 14.39 -9.17 20.89
N MET A 127 14.01 -10.36 20.42
CA MET A 127 12.92 -10.51 19.46
C MET A 127 11.57 -10.08 20.04
N ILE A 128 11.27 -10.43 21.30
CA ILE A 128 10.05 -9.98 21.99
C ILE A 128 10.00 -8.46 22.10
N ALA A 129 11.07 -7.84 22.58
CA ALA A 129 11.16 -6.39 22.73
C ALA A 129 10.97 -5.68 21.38
N TYR A 130 11.61 -6.19 20.32
CA TYR A 130 11.46 -5.67 18.97
C TYR A 130 10.01 -5.78 18.46
N LYS A 131 9.35 -6.94 18.62
CA LYS A 131 7.96 -7.11 18.19
C LYS A 131 7.00 -6.14 18.89
N LYS A 132 7.23 -5.82 20.17
CA LYS A 132 6.45 -4.81 20.89
C LYS A 132 6.65 -3.39 20.33
N MET A 133 7.90 -3.03 20.03
CA MET A 133 8.20 -1.75 19.37
C MET A 133 7.56 -1.68 17.98
N GLN A 134 7.68 -2.76 17.20
CA GLN A 134 7.08 -2.87 15.88
C GLN A 134 5.56 -2.71 15.92
N ALA A 135 4.87 -3.21 16.95
CA ALA A 135 3.44 -2.96 17.13
C ALA A 135 3.11 -1.46 17.28
N LEU A 136 3.88 -0.72 18.10
CA LEU A 136 3.71 0.73 18.25
C LEU A 136 3.95 1.48 16.92
N GLU A 137 4.97 1.07 16.17
CA GLU A 137 5.29 1.65 14.87
C GLU A 137 4.16 1.41 13.85
N LEU A 138 3.62 0.19 13.82
CA LEU A 138 2.50 -0.18 12.96
C LEU A 138 1.24 0.64 13.29
N ALA A 139 0.97 0.89 14.57
CA ALA A 139 -0.16 1.74 14.99
C ALA A 139 -0.03 3.17 14.44
N TYR A 140 1.15 3.76 14.57
CA TYR A 140 1.42 5.11 14.08
C TYR A 140 1.28 5.19 12.54
N GLN A 141 1.78 4.19 11.82
CA GLN A 141 1.66 4.12 10.36
C GLN A 141 0.21 3.93 9.90
N VAL A 142 -0.57 3.11 10.60
CA VAL A 142 -2.00 2.96 10.33
C VAL A 142 -2.73 4.27 10.55
N LEU A 143 -2.46 5.01 11.64
CA LEU A 143 -3.06 6.32 11.84
C LEU A 143 -2.63 7.35 10.78
N MET A 144 -1.38 7.32 10.31
CA MET A 144 -0.96 8.15 9.17
C MET A 144 -1.76 7.82 7.90
N ILE A 145 -2.08 6.56 7.66
CA ILE A 145 -2.91 6.15 6.52
C ILE A 145 -4.36 6.62 6.72
N ASP A 146 -4.91 6.35 7.90
CA ASP A 146 -6.30 6.66 8.22
C ASP A 146 -6.55 8.18 8.23
N MET A 147 -5.58 8.99 8.64
CA MET A 147 -5.74 10.44 8.73
C MET A 147 -5.23 11.21 7.50
N ASP A 148 -4.71 10.52 6.48
CA ASP A 148 -4.23 11.19 5.26
C ASP A 148 -5.40 11.75 4.44
N SER A 149 -5.31 13.03 4.10
CA SER A 149 -6.39 13.75 3.40
C SER A 149 -6.68 13.20 2.01
N ASP A 150 -5.68 12.71 1.29
CA ASP A 150 -5.86 12.17 -0.06
C ASP A 150 -6.46 10.76 -0.02
N VAL A 151 -6.12 9.97 1.01
CA VAL A 151 -6.76 8.67 1.29
C VAL A 151 -8.23 8.88 1.69
N GLN A 152 -8.51 9.80 2.61
CA GLN A 152 -9.88 10.12 3.04
C GLN A 152 -10.72 10.69 1.90
N ALA A 153 -10.16 11.63 1.13
CA ALA A 153 -10.83 12.18 -0.05
C ALA A 153 -11.11 11.10 -1.09
N SER A 154 -10.15 10.22 -1.35
CA SER A 154 -10.33 9.14 -2.32
C SER A 154 -11.40 8.14 -1.86
N LEU A 155 -11.50 7.84 -0.56
CA LEU A 155 -12.58 7.00 0.00
C LEU A 155 -13.95 7.68 -0.14
N PHE A 156 -14.04 8.93 0.30
CA PHE A 156 -15.29 9.67 0.32
C PHE A 156 -15.82 9.98 -1.09
N HIS A 157 -14.92 10.31 -2.02
CA HIS A 157 -15.29 10.70 -3.40
C HIS A 157 -15.28 9.54 -4.40
N TYR A 158 -14.82 8.34 -4.01
CA TYR A 158 -14.81 7.19 -4.92
C TYR A 158 -16.18 6.89 -5.55
N PRO A 159 -17.32 6.91 -4.81
CA PRO A 159 -18.64 6.64 -5.40
C PRO A 159 -19.01 7.57 -6.57
N VAL A 160 -18.48 8.80 -6.58
CA VAL A 160 -18.80 9.83 -7.59
C VAL A 160 -17.75 9.93 -8.71
N LEU A 161 -16.61 9.23 -8.61
CA LEU A 161 -15.62 9.16 -9.69
C LEU A 161 -16.23 8.60 -10.97
N TRP A 162 -17.10 7.60 -10.83
CA TRP A 162 -17.80 6.99 -11.94
C TRP A 162 -18.56 8.03 -12.77
N SER A 163 -19.47 8.77 -12.13
CA SER A 163 -20.28 9.80 -12.77
C SER A 163 -19.42 10.89 -13.39
N GLY A 164 -18.35 11.31 -12.72
CA GLY A 164 -17.50 12.37 -13.24
C GLY A 164 -16.66 11.95 -14.44
N PHE A 165 -16.14 10.72 -14.48
CA PHE A 165 -15.48 10.19 -15.69
C PHE A 165 -16.47 9.92 -16.82
N SER A 166 -17.67 9.41 -16.54
CA SER A 166 -18.72 9.24 -17.55
C SER A 166 -19.12 10.57 -18.18
N ALA A 167 -19.26 11.63 -17.37
CA ALA A 167 -19.55 12.98 -17.85
C ALA A 167 -18.39 13.56 -18.66
N LEU A 168 -17.14 13.42 -18.16
CA LEU A 168 -15.94 13.90 -18.84
C LEU A 168 -15.78 13.25 -20.22
N LEU A 169 -16.02 11.94 -20.32
CA LEU A 169 -15.86 11.18 -21.57
C LEU A 169 -17.09 11.29 -22.48
N GLY A 170 -18.18 11.89 -21.99
CA GLY A 170 -19.45 11.99 -22.70
C GLY A 170 -19.93 10.62 -23.18
N ILE A 171 -19.99 9.66 -22.27
CA ILE A 171 -20.38 8.28 -22.56
C ILE A 171 -21.85 8.24 -22.99
N THR A 172 -22.13 7.63 -24.14
CA THR A 172 -23.48 7.48 -24.69
C THR A 172 -24.06 6.08 -24.40
N ASN A 173 -25.21 5.77 -25.00
CA ASN A 173 -25.89 4.47 -24.82
C ASN A 173 -24.98 3.30 -25.19
N LYS A 174 -25.03 2.24 -24.38
CA LYS A 174 -24.33 0.97 -24.63
C LYS A 174 -24.77 0.32 -25.94
N GLU A 175 -23.82 -0.31 -26.60
CA GLU A 175 -24.02 -1.09 -27.81
C GLU A 175 -23.58 -2.54 -27.57
N LYS A 176 -24.31 -3.50 -28.13
CA LYS A 176 -23.88 -4.90 -28.12
C LYS A 176 -22.81 -5.10 -29.20
N THR A 177 -21.78 -5.86 -28.86
CA THR A 177 -20.73 -6.23 -29.81
C THR A 177 -20.87 -7.71 -30.20
N ALA A 178 -20.23 -8.10 -31.29
CA ALA A 178 -20.12 -9.51 -31.70
C ALA A 178 -19.03 -10.27 -30.94
N ARG A 179 -18.33 -9.64 -29.99
CA ARG A 179 -17.19 -10.21 -29.28
C ARG A 179 -17.64 -10.87 -27.98
N GLU A 180 -17.20 -12.11 -27.77
CA GLU A 180 -17.53 -12.88 -26.56
C GLU A 180 -16.80 -12.35 -25.31
N ASP A 181 -15.55 -11.90 -25.47
CA ASP A 181 -14.71 -11.34 -24.39
C ASP A 181 -15.19 -9.96 -23.91
N PHE A 182 -15.86 -9.20 -24.80
CA PHE A 182 -16.39 -7.87 -24.51
C PHE A 182 -17.75 -7.64 -25.17
N PRO A 183 -18.85 -8.19 -24.61
CA PRO A 183 -20.17 -8.15 -25.23
C PRO A 183 -20.78 -6.73 -25.32
N TYR A 184 -20.21 -5.77 -24.59
CA TYR A 184 -20.69 -4.39 -24.54
C TYR A 184 -19.59 -3.39 -24.88
N ALA A 185 -19.94 -2.44 -25.75
CA ALA A 185 -19.14 -1.28 -26.07
C ALA A 185 -19.92 0.00 -25.72
N TRP A 186 -19.19 1.01 -25.28
CA TRP A 186 -19.74 2.29 -24.83
C TRP A 186 -19.07 3.40 -25.64
N PRO A 187 -19.77 3.96 -26.64
CA PRO A 187 -19.22 5.07 -27.42
C PRO A 187 -19.01 6.32 -26.54
N THR A 188 -18.03 7.13 -26.92
CA THR A 188 -17.61 8.32 -26.18
C THR A 188 -17.49 9.54 -27.09
N SER A 189 -17.45 10.72 -26.50
CA SER A 189 -17.22 11.98 -27.22
C SER A 189 -15.81 12.09 -27.83
N ALA A 190 -14.87 11.22 -27.42
CA ALA A 190 -13.53 11.13 -27.99
C ALA A 190 -13.50 10.32 -29.31
N ASN A 191 -14.66 9.92 -29.85
CA ASN A 191 -14.79 9.04 -31.01
C ASN A 191 -14.06 7.69 -30.82
N VAL A 192 -14.10 7.19 -29.59
CA VAL A 192 -13.60 5.85 -29.22
C VAL A 192 -14.69 5.08 -28.51
N SER A 193 -14.62 3.76 -28.59
CA SER A 193 -15.50 2.85 -27.86
C SER A 193 -14.76 2.26 -26.67
N LEU A 194 -15.35 2.39 -25.49
CA LEU A 194 -14.86 1.75 -24.27
C LEU A 194 -15.51 0.39 -24.09
N TYR A 195 -14.72 -0.61 -23.77
CA TYR A 195 -15.18 -1.99 -23.59
C TYR A 195 -15.26 -2.32 -22.10
N GLY A 196 -16.45 -2.67 -21.64
CA GLY A 196 -16.76 -2.86 -20.23
C GLY A 196 -17.85 -3.90 -20.01
N THR A 197 -18.52 -3.83 -18.85
CA THR A 197 -19.65 -4.69 -18.53
C THR A 197 -20.97 -4.06 -18.99
N GLU A 198 -22.06 -4.80 -18.80
CA GLU A 198 -23.41 -4.31 -19.10
C GLU A 198 -23.80 -3.05 -18.32
N GLU A 199 -23.29 -2.94 -17.08
CA GLU A 199 -23.60 -1.85 -16.16
C GLU A 199 -22.54 -0.75 -16.19
N LYS A 200 -21.31 -1.07 -16.62
CA LYS A 200 -20.14 -0.23 -16.45
C LYS A 200 -19.24 -0.18 -17.70
N PRO A 201 -19.13 0.95 -18.43
CA PRO A 201 -18.12 1.24 -19.47
C PRO A 201 -16.64 1.00 -19.12
N PHE A 202 -16.25 1.07 -17.85
CA PHE A 202 -14.86 0.92 -17.44
C PHE A 202 -14.74 0.29 -16.05
N ARG A 203 -13.55 -0.18 -15.70
CA ARG A 203 -13.25 -0.64 -14.34
C ARG A 203 -12.77 0.55 -13.52
N SER A 204 -13.25 0.67 -12.30
CA SER A 204 -12.73 1.62 -11.32
C SER A 204 -12.43 0.88 -10.02
N ARG A 205 -11.45 1.37 -9.26
CA ARG A 205 -11.12 0.86 -7.93
C ARG A 205 -10.46 1.92 -7.06
N VAL A 206 -10.63 1.80 -5.76
CA VAL A 206 -9.70 2.36 -4.78
C VAL A 206 -8.60 1.33 -4.56
N LYS A 207 -7.34 1.66 -4.86
CA LYS A 207 -6.27 0.65 -4.89
C LYS A 207 -5.99 0.01 -3.54
N TYR A 208 -6.22 0.77 -2.49
CA TYR A 208 -6.03 0.30 -1.12
C TYR A 208 -7.31 -0.26 -0.51
N LEU A 209 -8.41 -0.43 -1.24
CA LEU A 209 -9.55 -1.19 -0.75
C LEU A 209 -9.51 -2.63 -1.27
N ASP A 210 -9.95 -3.58 -0.45
CA ASP A 210 -10.27 -4.93 -0.86
C ASP A 210 -11.63 -5.03 -1.53
N GLU A 211 -11.99 -6.25 -1.92
CA GLU A 211 -13.25 -6.52 -2.63
C GLU A 211 -14.46 -6.29 -1.73
N GLN A 212 -14.26 -6.31 -0.40
CA GLN A 212 -15.24 -6.04 0.63
C GLN A 212 -15.31 -4.55 1.01
N GLY A 213 -14.42 -3.72 0.45
CA GLY A 213 -14.35 -2.28 0.74
C GLY A 213 -13.55 -1.92 1.99
N HIS A 214 -12.78 -2.86 2.56
CA HIS A 214 -11.88 -2.59 3.69
C HIS A 214 -10.48 -2.18 3.23
N VAL A 215 -9.78 -1.41 4.05
CA VAL A 215 -8.43 -0.93 3.73
C VAL A 215 -7.41 -2.08 3.76
N LYS A 216 -6.74 -2.31 2.64
CA LYS A 216 -5.59 -3.21 2.43
C LYS A 216 -4.30 -2.63 3.02
N TYR A 217 -4.24 -2.50 4.35
CA TYR A 217 -3.07 -1.98 5.05
C TYR A 217 -1.77 -2.70 4.63
N SER A 218 -1.80 -4.02 4.46
CA SER A 218 -0.64 -4.82 4.03
C SER A 218 -0.01 -4.32 2.72
N SER A 219 -0.84 -4.03 1.71
CA SER A 219 -0.38 -3.53 0.42
C SER A 219 0.13 -2.09 0.50
N ILE A 220 -0.49 -1.24 1.33
CA ILE A 220 -0.03 0.15 1.51
C ILE A 220 1.33 0.14 2.20
N LEU A 221 1.45 -0.57 3.33
CA LEU A 221 2.66 -0.63 4.14
C LEU A 221 3.86 -1.13 3.31
N VAL A 222 3.72 -2.24 2.58
CA VAL A 222 4.77 -2.75 1.69
C VAL A 222 5.17 -1.71 0.63
N LYS A 223 4.21 -0.96 0.10
CA LYS A 223 4.47 0.05 -0.92
C LYS A 223 5.19 1.27 -0.36
N LEU A 224 4.77 1.78 0.81
CA LEU A 224 5.43 2.88 1.51
C LEU A 224 6.88 2.52 1.85
N LEU A 225 7.09 1.34 2.43
CA LEU A 225 8.42 0.84 2.79
C LEU A 225 9.30 0.67 1.55
N ARG A 226 8.80 0.02 0.49
CA ARG A 226 9.60 -0.22 -0.73
C ARG A 226 9.95 1.06 -1.47
N LYS A 227 9.01 2.00 -1.56
CA LYS A 227 9.19 3.27 -2.28
C LYS A 227 9.82 4.38 -1.43
N LYS A 228 9.95 4.18 -0.12
CA LYS A 228 10.49 5.17 0.83
C LYS A 228 9.76 6.50 0.76
N MET A 229 8.43 6.45 0.78
CA MET A 229 7.60 7.64 0.61
C MET A 229 6.53 7.72 1.67
N PHE A 230 6.04 8.94 1.90
CA PHE A 230 4.92 9.23 2.79
C PHE A 230 3.59 8.89 2.12
N VAL A 231 2.53 8.74 2.92
CA VAL A 231 1.18 8.41 2.44
C VAL A 231 0.69 9.46 1.44
N ASN A 232 0.91 10.75 1.72
CA ASN A 232 0.57 11.87 0.83
C ASN A 232 1.27 11.87 -0.54
N SER A 233 2.29 11.02 -0.73
CA SER A 233 2.99 10.84 -2.00
C SER A 233 2.39 9.71 -2.85
N LEU A 234 1.35 9.03 -2.34
CA LEU A 234 0.58 8.03 -3.07
C LEU A 234 -0.46 8.73 -3.94
N HIS A 235 -0.07 9.08 -5.16
CA HIS A 235 -0.97 9.74 -6.12
C HIS A 235 -1.92 8.79 -6.86
N ASP A 236 -1.85 7.48 -6.59
CA ASP A 236 -2.61 6.44 -7.27
C ASP A 236 -3.66 5.76 -6.36
N ASN A 237 -4.24 6.54 -5.47
CA ASN A 237 -5.24 6.12 -4.49
C ASN A 237 -6.53 5.60 -5.15
N ALA A 238 -7.03 6.32 -6.15
CA ALA A 238 -8.08 5.85 -7.06
C ALA A 238 -7.48 5.46 -8.41
N GLY A 239 -8.08 4.48 -9.08
CA GLY A 239 -7.68 4.04 -10.40
C GLY A 239 -8.89 3.79 -11.30
N VAL A 240 -8.78 4.22 -12.55
CA VAL A 240 -9.72 3.94 -13.65
C VAL A 240 -8.97 3.21 -14.75
N GLU A 241 -9.54 2.11 -15.23
CA GLU A 241 -9.00 1.31 -16.31
C GLU A 241 -9.97 1.34 -17.50
N LEU A 242 -9.49 1.88 -18.61
CA LEU A 242 -10.21 2.06 -19.87
C LEU A 242 -9.68 1.03 -20.88
N ILE A 243 -10.58 0.26 -21.48
CA ILE A 243 -10.23 -0.74 -22.49
C ILE A 243 -10.77 -0.25 -23.83
N VAL A 244 -9.91 -0.19 -24.85
CA VAL A 244 -10.22 0.28 -26.21
C VAL A 244 -9.88 -0.78 -27.24
N SER A 245 -10.38 -0.66 -28.47
CA SER A 245 -10.18 -1.72 -29.47
C SER A 245 -8.76 -1.77 -30.03
N THR A 246 -8.14 -0.61 -30.26
CA THR A 246 -6.87 -0.49 -30.98
C THR A 246 -5.92 0.53 -30.36
N GLU A 247 -4.66 0.49 -30.78
CA GLU A 247 -3.65 1.50 -30.44
C GLU A 247 -4.09 2.91 -30.85
N GLU A 248 -4.68 3.05 -32.03
CA GLU A 248 -5.17 4.33 -32.52
C GLU A 248 -6.24 4.92 -31.58
N GLN A 249 -7.18 4.09 -31.11
CA GLN A 249 -8.17 4.54 -30.13
C GLN A 249 -7.53 4.92 -28.79
N ARG A 250 -6.48 4.20 -28.36
CA ARG A 250 -5.72 4.56 -27.15
C ARG A 250 -5.11 5.96 -27.30
N GLN A 251 -4.46 6.24 -28.42
CA GLN A 251 -3.86 7.54 -28.69
C GLN A 251 -4.91 8.66 -28.82
N ASN A 252 -6.06 8.38 -29.45
CA ASN A 252 -7.18 9.32 -29.53
C ASN A 252 -7.71 9.70 -28.13
N LEU A 253 -7.83 8.71 -27.25
CA LEU A 253 -8.27 8.93 -25.87
C LEU A 253 -7.24 9.71 -25.05
N VAL A 254 -5.95 9.41 -25.19
CA VAL A 254 -4.85 10.19 -24.58
C VAL A 254 -4.88 11.65 -25.03
N ARG A 255 -5.07 11.89 -26.34
CA ARG A 255 -5.20 13.24 -26.90
C ARG A 255 -6.40 13.97 -26.29
N TYR A 256 -7.55 13.30 -26.20
CA TYR A 256 -8.76 13.85 -25.58
C TYR A 256 -8.51 14.31 -24.13
N PHE A 257 -7.80 13.50 -23.32
CA PHE A 257 -7.43 13.90 -21.96
C PHE A 257 -6.47 15.10 -21.92
N ARG A 258 -5.49 15.17 -22.85
CA ARG A 258 -4.55 16.31 -22.97
C ARG A 258 -5.24 17.61 -23.40
N GLU A 259 -6.28 17.51 -24.21
CA GLU A 259 -7.04 18.66 -24.73
C GLU A 259 -8.15 19.11 -23.78
N SER A 260 -8.44 18.35 -22.72
CA SER A 260 -9.45 18.73 -21.74
C SER A 260 -9.06 20.04 -21.03
N LYS A 261 -9.97 21.01 -21.01
CA LYS A 261 -9.79 22.29 -20.30
C LYS A 261 -9.65 22.13 -18.79
N VAL A 262 -9.87 20.92 -18.27
CA VAL A 262 -9.87 20.59 -16.85
C VAL A 262 -8.45 20.55 -16.28
N ILE A 263 -7.44 20.14 -17.07
CA ILE A 263 -6.04 20.03 -16.61
C ILE A 263 -5.05 20.38 -17.74
N PRO A 264 -4.09 21.30 -17.51
CA PRO A 264 -3.16 21.74 -18.55
C PRO A 264 -2.06 20.73 -18.93
N LYS A 265 -1.81 19.69 -18.12
CA LYS A 265 -0.82 18.64 -18.39
C LYS A 265 -1.15 17.34 -17.65
N LEU A 266 -1.03 16.20 -18.32
CA LEU A 266 -1.12 14.88 -17.69
C LEU A 266 0.13 14.63 -16.83
N ALA A 267 -0.07 14.42 -15.54
CA ALA A 267 1.01 14.11 -14.59
C ALA A 267 1.36 12.62 -14.66
N ASP A 268 2.59 12.26 -14.30
CA ASP A 268 3.07 10.86 -14.24
C ASP A 268 2.80 10.04 -15.51
N PHE A 269 2.88 10.67 -16.68
CA PHE A 269 2.61 10.01 -17.96
C PHE A 269 3.67 8.95 -18.26
N GLU A 270 3.20 7.71 -18.43
CA GLU A 270 3.98 6.53 -18.76
C GLU A 270 3.32 5.82 -19.94
N GLU A 271 4.11 5.51 -20.96
CA GLU A 271 3.69 4.66 -22.06
C GLU A 271 4.65 3.49 -22.16
N ARG A 272 4.09 2.30 -22.28
CA ARG A 272 4.87 1.06 -22.28
C ARG A 272 4.46 0.17 -23.45
N GLN A 273 5.47 -0.39 -24.09
CA GLN A 273 5.32 -1.40 -25.14
C GLN A 273 5.70 -2.79 -24.61
N PRO A 274 5.20 -3.87 -25.23
CA PRO A 274 5.58 -5.23 -24.83
C PRO A 274 7.09 -5.44 -25.04
N GLY A 275 7.74 -6.13 -24.10
CA GLY A 275 9.17 -6.42 -24.19
C GLY A 275 10.11 -5.24 -23.92
N THR A 276 9.60 -4.03 -23.64
CA THR A 276 10.46 -2.90 -23.25
C THR A 276 10.90 -3.05 -21.79
N PRO A 277 12.22 -2.92 -21.50
CA PRO A 277 12.72 -2.92 -20.13
C PRO A 277 12.07 -1.78 -19.35
N SER A 278 11.52 -2.09 -18.17
CA SER A 278 11.06 -1.07 -17.25
C SER A 278 12.14 -0.71 -16.25
N THR A 279 12.11 0.55 -15.82
CA THR A 279 12.84 1.02 -14.63
C THR A 279 12.51 0.21 -13.38
N ASN A 280 11.37 -0.48 -13.38
CA ASN A 280 10.89 -1.36 -12.34
C ASN A 280 11.07 -2.82 -12.81
N THR A 281 12.28 -3.33 -12.64
CA THR A 281 12.77 -4.66 -13.12
C THR A 281 11.96 -5.85 -12.62
N THR A 282 11.16 -5.68 -11.57
CA THR A 282 10.27 -6.71 -11.02
C THR A 282 8.92 -6.79 -11.73
N SER A 283 8.58 -5.84 -12.59
CA SER A 283 7.22 -5.65 -13.09
C SER A 283 7.02 -5.88 -14.58
N SER A 284 8.02 -6.34 -15.35
CA SER A 284 7.92 -6.43 -16.81
C SER A 284 6.66 -7.17 -17.29
N PRO A 285 5.61 -6.44 -17.71
CA PRO A 285 4.40 -7.03 -18.22
C PRO A 285 4.62 -7.34 -19.69
N ASP A 286 4.12 -8.49 -20.11
CA ASP A 286 4.12 -8.90 -21.51
C ASP A 286 3.01 -8.19 -22.33
N TYR A 287 2.55 -7.02 -21.86
CA TYR A 287 1.46 -6.25 -22.44
C TYR A 287 1.78 -4.74 -22.45
N ALA A 288 1.21 -4.03 -23.42
CA ALA A 288 1.33 -2.59 -23.57
C ALA A 288 0.30 -1.85 -22.71
N TYR A 289 0.64 -0.65 -22.25
CA TYR A 289 -0.32 0.25 -21.58
C TYR A 289 0.09 1.70 -21.70
N THR A 290 -0.89 2.60 -21.57
CA THR A 290 -0.66 4.02 -21.26
C THR A 290 -1.23 4.32 -19.89
N LYS A 291 -0.50 5.08 -19.09
CA LYS A 291 -0.89 5.43 -17.72
C LYS A 291 -0.54 6.88 -17.41
N PHE A 292 -1.39 7.56 -16.64
CA PHE A 292 -1.12 8.91 -16.14
C PHE A 292 -2.01 9.23 -14.93
N SER A 293 -1.64 10.25 -14.17
CA SER A 293 -2.44 10.82 -13.08
C SER A 293 -3.34 11.93 -13.62
N PHE A 294 -4.65 11.79 -13.40
CA PHE A 294 -5.69 12.76 -13.76
C PHE A 294 -6.43 13.23 -12.51
N ARG A 295 -6.52 14.55 -12.31
CA ARG A 295 -7.18 15.16 -11.14
C ARG A 295 -8.59 15.62 -11.51
N LEU A 296 -9.54 14.69 -11.44
CA LEU A 296 -10.94 14.97 -11.75
C LEU A 296 -11.55 15.93 -10.70
N PRO A 297 -12.18 17.05 -11.10
CA PRO A 297 -12.94 17.89 -10.19
C PRO A 297 -14.24 17.18 -9.80
N VAL A 298 -14.42 16.97 -8.50
CA VAL A 298 -15.61 16.36 -7.90
C VAL A 298 -16.30 17.40 -7.03
N PRO A 299 -17.62 17.62 -7.16
CA PRO A 299 -18.35 18.55 -6.29
C PRO A 299 -18.41 17.99 -4.87
N VAL A 300 -18.02 18.80 -3.88
CA VAL A 300 -17.90 18.37 -2.46
C VAL A 300 -18.83 19.11 -1.51
N ALA A 301 -19.24 20.33 -1.85
CA ALA A 301 -20.17 21.09 -1.04
C ALA A 301 -20.88 22.17 -1.87
N TYR A 302 -22.16 22.37 -1.58
CA TYR A 302 -22.92 23.54 -2.00
C TYR A 302 -22.92 24.55 -0.85
N ILE A 303 -22.36 25.74 -1.07
CA ILE A 303 -22.51 26.85 -0.13
C ILE A 303 -23.53 27.83 -0.71
N PRO A 304 -24.73 27.95 -0.12
CA PRO A 304 -25.69 28.98 -0.52
C PRO A 304 -25.05 30.37 -0.38
N ASN A 305 -25.24 31.23 -1.38
CA ASN A 305 -24.80 32.64 -1.39
C ASN A 305 -23.27 32.90 -1.41
N HIS A 306 -22.44 31.93 -1.80
CA HIS A 306 -21.00 32.16 -2.01
C HIS A 306 -20.74 32.87 -3.36
N PRO A 307 -19.87 33.89 -3.43
CA PRO A 307 -19.70 34.74 -4.63
C PRO A 307 -19.00 34.09 -5.83
N LEU A 308 -18.44 32.88 -5.69
CA LEU A 308 -17.65 32.18 -6.73
C LEU A 308 -18.37 30.98 -7.38
N GLU A 309 -19.68 31.10 -7.65
CA GLU A 309 -20.52 30.04 -8.23
C GLU A 309 -20.60 28.74 -7.39
N HIS A 310 -21.74 28.59 -6.74
CA HIS A 310 -22.47 27.43 -6.19
C HIS A 310 -21.89 26.01 -6.00
N ASN A 311 -20.67 25.61 -6.38
CA ASN A 311 -20.15 24.28 -6.09
C ASN A 311 -18.65 24.35 -5.74
N ILE A 312 -18.31 24.04 -4.48
CA ILE A 312 -16.90 23.75 -4.15
C ILE A 312 -16.55 22.42 -4.79
N HIS A 313 -15.48 22.42 -5.58
CA HIS A 313 -14.94 21.21 -6.17
C HIS A 313 -13.61 20.85 -5.52
N GLN A 314 -13.45 19.57 -5.19
CA GLN A 314 -12.16 19.00 -4.81
C GLN A 314 -11.58 18.25 -6.01
N ARG A 315 -10.27 18.36 -6.19
CA ARG A 315 -9.55 17.68 -7.28
C ARG A 315 -8.98 16.36 -6.75
N VAL A 316 -9.60 15.24 -7.11
CA VAL A 316 -9.19 13.91 -6.63
C VAL A 316 -8.16 13.30 -7.60
N PRO A 317 -6.93 13.00 -7.16
CA PRO A 317 -5.95 12.33 -8.01
C PRO A 317 -6.39 10.90 -8.33
N THR A 318 -6.53 10.61 -9.62
CA THR A 318 -6.95 9.30 -10.14
C THR A 318 -5.95 8.83 -11.18
N GLU A 319 -5.40 7.63 -10.99
CA GLU A 319 -4.59 6.97 -12.00
C GLU A 319 -5.50 6.46 -13.12
N VAL A 320 -5.30 6.96 -14.34
CA VAL A 320 -5.95 6.44 -15.54
C VAL A 320 -4.99 5.48 -16.22
N GLN A 321 -5.45 4.26 -16.48
CA GLN A 321 -4.75 3.25 -17.27
C GLN A 321 -5.58 2.92 -18.51
N ILE A 322 -4.96 2.95 -19.67
CA ILE A 322 -5.60 2.63 -20.96
C ILE A 322 -4.92 1.41 -21.56
N LEU A 323 -5.72 0.40 -21.91
CA LEU A 323 -5.31 -0.87 -22.50
C LEU A 323 -6.05 -1.10 -23.81
N THR A 324 -5.41 -1.77 -24.75
CA THR A 324 -6.16 -2.37 -25.87
C THR A 324 -6.83 -3.67 -25.41
N ILE A 325 -7.83 -4.15 -26.14
CA ILE A 325 -8.43 -5.47 -25.87
C ILE A 325 -7.36 -6.57 -25.94
N GLU A 326 -6.44 -6.49 -26.90
CA GLU A 326 -5.36 -7.46 -27.04
C GLU A 326 -4.45 -7.48 -25.81
N ASP A 327 -4.02 -6.30 -25.33
CA ASP A 327 -3.19 -6.17 -24.15
C ASP A 327 -3.91 -6.60 -22.86
N HIS A 328 -5.21 -6.33 -22.78
CA HIS A 328 -6.05 -6.82 -21.70
C HIS A 328 -6.05 -8.35 -21.65
N ASN A 329 -6.34 -9.01 -22.79
CA ASN A 329 -6.41 -10.46 -22.86
C ASN A 329 -5.04 -11.11 -22.55
N ARG A 330 -3.93 -10.53 -23.03
CA ARG A 330 -2.57 -10.98 -22.68
C ARG A 330 -2.29 -10.87 -21.18
N ARG A 331 -2.77 -9.80 -20.54
CA ARG A 331 -2.63 -9.61 -19.10
C ARG A 331 -3.40 -10.69 -18.32
N GLU A 332 -4.66 -10.94 -18.67
CA GLU A 332 -5.51 -11.92 -17.97
C GLU A 332 -4.94 -13.34 -18.09
N GLN A 333 -4.43 -13.73 -19.26
CA GLN A 333 -3.77 -15.04 -19.48
C GLN A 333 -2.49 -15.24 -18.64
N SER A 334 -1.89 -14.15 -18.17
CA SER A 334 -0.65 -14.12 -17.39
C SER A 334 -0.88 -13.92 -15.88
N ALA A 335 -2.12 -13.70 -15.44
CA ALA A 335 -2.39 -12.86 -14.27
C ALA A 335 -2.05 -13.50 -12.93
N THR A 336 -2.46 -14.74 -12.67
CA THR A 336 -2.56 -15.21 -11.28
C THR A 336 -1.21 -15.62 -10.68
N ALA A 337 -0.44 -16.48 -11.37
CA ALA A 337 0.86 -16.93 -10.88
C ALA A 337 1.86 -15.76 -10.80
N ARG A 338 1.93 -14.92 -11.85
CA ARG A 338 2.85 -13.78 -11.90
C ARG A 338 2.50 -12.68 -10.90
N HIS A 339 1.21 -12.47 -10.59
CA HIS A 339 0.82 -11.47 -9.60
C HIS A 339 1.12 -11.90 -8.16
N GLN A 340 0.95 -13.18 -7.84
CA GLN A 340 1.37 -13.72 -6.54
C GLN A 340 2.89 -13.67 -6.37
N GLU A 341 3.65 -14.10 -7.38
CA GLU A 341 5.12 -13.99 -7.38
C GLU A 341 5.60 -12.54 -7.28
N TYR A 342 4.89 -11.61 -7.93
CA TYR A 342 5.17 -10.19 -7.82
C TYR A 342 4.96 -9.67 -6.38
N LYS A 343 3.82 -9.99 -5.75
CA LYS A 343 3.56 -9.61 -4.34
C LYS A 343 4.59 -10.23 -3.40
N HIS A 344 4.95 -11.50 -3.60
CA HIS A 344 5.98 -12.16 -2.83
C HIS A 344 7.33 -11.43 -2.93
N ARG A 345 7.80 -11.12 -4.16
CA ARG A 345 9.04 -10.35 -4.35
C ARG A 345 8.99 -8.98 -3.68
N GLN A 346 7.87 -8.25 -3.82
CA GLN A 346 7.70 -6.96 -3.16
C GLN A 346 7.81 -7.05 -1.63
N PHE A 347 7.23 -8.10 -1.03
CA PHE A 347 7.33 -8.35 0.39
C PHE A 347 8.77 -8.71 0.79
N MET A 348 9.44 -9.58 0.02
CA MET A 348 10.83 -9.96 0.28
C MET A 348 11.80 -8.78 0.17
N ASP A 349 11.54 -7.80 -0.70
CA ASP A 349 12.34 -6.56 -0.79
C ASP A 349 12.28 -5.73 0.52
N VAL A 350 11.15 -5.77 1.24
CA VAL A 350 10.94 -5.06 2.51
C VAL A 350 11.09 -5.95 3.75
N PHE A 351 11.34 -7.24 3.55
CA PHE A 351 11.46 -8.21 4.64
C PHE A 351 12.61 -7.90 5.61
N PRO A 352 13.86 -7.62 5.17
CA PRO A 352 14.98 -7.34 6.09
C PRO A 352 14.75 -6.10 6.95
N ALA A 353 13.89 -5.25 6.41
CA ALA A 353 13.43 -4.01 6.92
C ALA A 353 12.49 -4.28 8.13
N LEU A 354 11.50 -5.17 7.95
CA LEU A 354 10.55 -5.60 8.99
C LEU A 354 11.12 -6.63 9.98
N PHE A 355 12.10 -7.42 9.56
CA PHE A 355 12.67 -8.53 10.34
C PHE A 355 14.21 -8.52 10.28
N PRO A 356 14.88 -7.63 11.04
CA PRO A 356 16.33 -7.48 10.99
C PRO A 356 17.07 -8.76 11.37
N SER A 357 18.02 -9.18 10.53
CA SER A 357 18.77 -10.42 10.73
C SER A 357 19.49 -10.50 12.09
N LYS A 358 20.00 -9.38 12.61
CA LYS A 358 20.66 -9.29 13.93
C LYS A 358 19.75 -9.71 15.09
N ILE A 359 18.44 -9.57 14.94
CA ILE A 359 17.43 -9.88 15.96
C ILE A 359 16.82 -11.26 15.69
N PHE A 360 16.38 -11.51 14.46
CA PHE A 360 15.58 -12.69 14.14
C PHE A 360 16.40 -13.93 13.75
N ALA A 361 17.55 -13.76 13.09
CA ALA A 361 18.32 -14.91 12.59
C ALA A 361 18.81 -15.86 13.71
N PRO A 362 19.31 -15.38 14.87
CA PRO A 362 19.73 -16.28 15.94
C PRO A 362 18.58 -17.12 16.51
N VAL A 363 17.37 -16.56 16.60
CA VAL A 363 16.18 -17.27 17.08
C VAL A 363 15.74 -18.32 16.07
N ILE A 364 15.65 -17.94 14.78
CA ILE A 364 15.25 -18.85 13.70
C ILE A 364 16.22 -20.04 13.61
N GLN A 365 17.53 -19.78 13.63
CA GLN A 365 18.54 -20.84 13.58
C GLN A 365 18.46 -21.81 14.76
N LYS A 366 18.25 -21.28 15.97
CA LYS A 366 18.08 -22.09 17.18
C LYS A 366 16.84 -23.00 17.07
N ASN A 367 15.72 -22.47 16.58
CA ASN A 367 14.49 -23.26 16.41
C ASN A 367 14.61 -24.34 15.33
N ILE A 368 15.25 -24.03 14.19
CA ILE A 368 15.55 -25.03 13.16
C ILE A 368 16.41 -26.16 13.74
N GLN A 369 17.41 -25.83 14.56
CA GLN A 369 18.25 -26.84 15.20
C GLN A 369 17.46 -27.71 16.18
N ILE A 370 16.52 -27.13 16.94
CA ILE A 370 15.65 -27.86 17.86
C ILE A 370 14.73 -28.82 17.09
N GLN A 371 14.12 -28.38 15.99
CA GLN A 371 13.25 -29.21 15.15
C GLN A 371 14.01 -30.41 14.58
N LYS A 372 15.18 -30.17 13.97
CA LYS A 372 16.06 -31.24 13.44
C LYS A 372 16.46 -32.25 14.51
N ASN A 373 16.68 -31.80 15.74
CA ASN A 373 17.01 -32.69 16.85
C ASN A 373 15.81 -33.54 17.29
N LYS A 374 14.58 -33.00 17.25
CA LYS A 374 13.35 -33.75 17.55
C LYS A 374 13.05 -34.80 16.48
N GLU A 375 13.20 -34.47 15.20
CA GLU A 375 13.02 -35.41 14.08
C GLU A 375 13.97 -36.61 14.22
N ARG A 376 15.27 -36.34 14.50
CA ARG A 376 16.27 -37.39 14.74
C ARG A 376 15.99 -38.28 15.95
N GLN A 377 15.21 -37.79 16.92
CA GLN A 377 14.79 -38.57 18.10
C GLN A 377 13.55 -39.41 17.82
N GLN A 378 12.74 -39.06 16.82
CA GLN A 378 11.55 -39.83 16.40
C GLN A 378 11.92 -40.94 15.41
N GLU A 379 13.02 -40.79 14.67
CA GLU A 379 13.56 -41.80 13.75
C GLU A 379 14.38 -42.90 14.45
N ARG A 380 14.66 -42.74 15.75
CA ARG A 380 15.37 -43.71 16.60
C ARG A 380 14.37 -44.39 17.53
#